data_AF-A0A661SCZ1-F1
#
_entry.id   AF-A0A661SCZ1-F1
#
_cell.length_a   1.000
_cell.length_b   1.000
_cell.length_c   1.000
_cell.angle_alpha   90.00
_cell.angle_beta   90.00
_cell.angle_gamma   90.00
#
_symmetry.space_group_name_H-M   'P 1'
#
loop_
_entity.id
_entity.type
_entity.pdbx_description
1 polymer ?
#
loop_
_entity_poly.entity_id
_entity_poly.type
_entity_poly.pdbx_seq_one_letter_code
_entity_poly.pdbx_strand_id
1 'polypeptide(L)'
;MGSDNISDIEEMTISGQEEDSYIIGVGDVLEILTWKEPDFSKEIAVRIDGKISFPLLSDIQAADLTPLQLKKEIEERLKEYVTSPNVTITIKIPQSQKFYILGEVSKTGEYNIVKNLTVLQAFALAGGFTEWASKKEIILIRHEDGKERIIRINYKNIA
;
A
#
# COMPACT_ATOMS: atom_id res chain seq x y z
N MET A 1 5.36 -49.56 -28.03
CA MET A 1 4.08 -48.84 -27.85
C MET A 1 3.76 -48.87 -26.36
N GLY A 2 3.60 -47.78 -25.64
CA GLY A 2 3.83 -46.37 -25.87
C GLY A 2 3.95 -45.82 -24.47
N SER A 3 5.03 -45.10 -24.18
CA SER A 3 5.26 -44.43 -22.91
C SER A 3 4.12 -43.45 -22.66
N ASP A 4 3.42 -43.60 -21.54
CA ASP A 4 2.45 -42.61 -21.07
C ASP A 4 3.20 -41.29 -20.84
N ASN A 5 2.97 -40.37 -21.78
CA ASN A 5 3.61 -39.05 -21.83
C ASN A 5 3.18 -38.23 -20.63
N ILE A 6 4.19 -37.76 -19.90
CA ILE A 6 4.09 -36.82 -18.77
C ILE A 6 4.00 -35.38 -19.34
N SER A 7 3.31 -35.18 -20.46
CA SER A 7 3.31 -33.90 -21.19
C SER A 7 2.21 -32.92 -20.80
N ASP A 8 1.29 -33.30 -19.91
CA ASP A 8 0.07 -32.51 -19.69
C ASP A 8 0.08 -31.73 -18.36
N ILE A 9 1.27 -31.49 -17.78
CA ILE A 9 1.43 -30.76 -16.50
C ILE A 9 2.14 -29.40 -16.66
N GLU A 10 2.42 -28.93 -17.88
CA GLU A 10 3.17 -27.68 -18.11
C GLU A 10 2.33 -26.42 -18.39
N GLU A 11 1.00 -26.46 -18.37
CA GLU A 11 0.18 -25.25 -18.48
C GLU A 11 -0.85 -25.15 -17.36
N MET A 12 -0.36 -24.91 -16.15
CA MET A 12 -1.17 -24.26 -15.12
C MET A 12 -0.55 -22.90 -14.83
N THR A 13 -0.95 -21.96 -15.69
CA THR A 13 -0.74 -20.52 -15.60
C THR A 13 -0.71 -20.08 -14.14
N ILE A 14 0.45 -19.59 -13.70
CA ILE A 14 0.58 -18.87 -12.43
C ILE A 14 -0.16 -17.54 -12.63
N SER A 15 -1.48 -17.55 -12.43
CA SER A 15 -2.21 -16.32 -12.13
C SER A 15 -1.79 -15.89 -10.73
N GLY A 16 -0.60 -15.31 -10.62
CA GLY A 16 -0.18 -14.59 -9.43
C GLY A 16 -1.16 -13.44 -9.26
N GLN A 17 -2.12 -13.60 -8.35
CA GLN A 17 -2.98 -12.51 -7.96
C GLN A 17 -2.11 -11.40 -7.33
N GLU A 18 -1.79 -10.37 -8.10
CA GLU A 18 -1.27 -9.09 -7.60
C GLU A 18 -2.39 -8.27 -6.90
N GLU A 19 -3.44 -8.89 -6.37
CA GLU A 19 -4.64 -8.20 -5.87
C GLU A 19 -4.43 -7.49 -4.52
N ASP A 20 -3.25 -7.58 -3.92
CA ASP A 20 -3.02 -7.12 -2.54
C ASP A 20 -1.61 -6.51 -2.34
N SER A 21 -1.13 -5.82 -3.39
CA SER A 21 0.16 -5.13 -3.40
C SER A 21 -0.02 -3.70 -2.90
N TYR A 22 0.81 -3.29 -1.94
CA TYR A 22 0.80 -1.93 -1.41
C TYR A 22 0.95 -0.91 -2.54
N ILE A 23 0.01 0.03 -2.63
CA ILE A 23 0.09 1.18 -3.52
C ILE A 23 0.72 2.32 -2.75
N ILE A 24 1.81 2.86 -3.29
CA ILE A 24 2.51 4.01 -2.74
C ILE A 24 1.59 5.22 -2.81
N GLY A 25 1.48 5.96 -1.72
CA GLY A 25 0.71 7.18 -1.63
C GLY A 25 1.53 8.37 -1.16
N VAL A 26 0.92 9.55 -1.26
CA VAL A 26 1.50 10.81 -0.81
C VAL A 26 1.82 10.73 0.69
N GLY A 27 3.03 11.18 1.06
CA GLY A 27 3.50 11.18 2.45
C GLY A 27 4.25 9.91 2.87
N ASP A 28 4.20 8.82 2.10
CA ASP A 28 4.99 7.63 2.40
C ASP A 28 6.49 7.93 2.38
N VAL A 29 7.24 7.25 3.25
CA VAL A 29 8.70 7.28 3.23
C VAL A 29 9.20 5.97 2.64
N LEU A 30 9.92 6.07 1.53
CA LEU A 30 10.53 4.97 0.81
C LEU A 30 12.01 4.89 1.17
N GLU A 31 12.49 3.69 1.44
CA GLU A 31 13.91 3.37 1.45
C GLU A 31 14.25 2.76 0.09
N ILE A 32 15.15 3.42 -0.63
CA ILE A 32 15.63 2.97 -1.93
C ILE A 32 17.10 2.60 -1.77
N LEU A 33 17.43 1.34 -2.05
CA LEU A 33 18.77 0.80 -1.99
C LEU A 33 19.21 0.38 -3.39
N THR A 34 20.35 0.90 -3.84
CA THR A 34 20.94 0.55 -5.14
C THR A 34 22.20 -0.28 -4.91
N TRP A 35 22.21 -1.51 -5.42
CA TRP A 35 23.31 -2.45 -5.20
C TRP A 35 24.64 -1.90 -5.71
N LYS A 36 25.69 -1.98 -4.88
CA LYS A 36 27.05 -1.45 -5.15
C LYS A 36 27.13 0.07 -5.39
N GLU A 37 26.02 0.78 -5.26
CA GLU A 37 25.96 2.23 -5.49
C GLU A 37 25.33 2.94 -4.27
N PRO A 38 26.08 3.13 -3.17
CA PRO A 38 25.57 3.75 -1.95
C PRO A 38 25.15 5.20 -2.16
N ASP A 39 25.74 5.90 -3.14
CA ASP A 39 25.38 7.29 -3.46
C ASP A 39 23.96 7.41 -4.04
N PHE A 40 23.44 6.33 -4.63
CA PHE A 40 22.06 6.18 -5.11
C PHE A 40 21.17 5.42 -4.11
N SER A 41 21.59 5.32 -2.85
CA SER A 41 20.79 4.72 -1.77
C SER A 41 20.31 5.80 -0.81
N LYS A 42 19.00 6.02 -0.73
CA LYS A 42 18.39 7.13 0.02
C LYS A 42 17.04 6.75 0.63
N GLU A 43 16.72 7.43 1.72
CA GLU A 43 15.37 7.51 2.25
C GLU A 43 14.71 8.78 1.73
N ILE A 44 13.59 8.65 1.03
CA ILE A 44 12.92 9.76 0.34
C ILE A 44 11.42 9.69 0.64
N ALA A 45 10.83 10.83 0.94
CA ALA A 45 9.39 10.96 1.12
C ALA A 45 8.68 11.23 -0.22
N VAL A 46 7.50 10.64 -0.40
CA VAL A 46 6.61 10.94 -1.53
C VAL A 46 5.96 12.31 -1.31
N ARG A 47 6.25 13.24 -2.21
CA ARG A 47 5.76 14.62 -2.14
C ARG A 47 4.27 14.71 -2.40
N ILE A 48 3.70 15.89 -2.14
CA ILE A 48 2.27 16.19 -2.35
C ILE A 48 1.79 16.06 -3.80
N ASP A 49 2.70 16.16 -4.77
CA ASP A 49 2.42 15.98 -6.19
C ASP A 49 2.57 14.51 -6.64
N GLY A 50 2.78 13.59 -5.69
CA GLY A 50 2.92 12.16 -5.93
C GLY A 50 4.30 11.73 -6.42
N LYS A 51 5.28 12.64 -6.46
CA LYS A 51 6.63 12.33 -6.95
C LYS A 51 7.64 12.14 -5.82
N ILE A 52 8.72 11.46 -6.13
CA ILE A 52 9.95 11.44 -5.35
C ILE A 52 11.05 12.19 -6.10
N SER A 53 11.93 12.86 -5.35
CA SER A 53 13.13 13.48 -5.93
C SER A 53 14.31 12.55 -5.72
N PHE A 54 14.81 11.95 -6.80
CA PHE A 54 15.89 10.96 -6.76
C PHE A 54 17.17 11.55 -7.38
N PRO A 55 18.36 11.32 -6.79
CA PRO A 55 19.61 11.86 -7.32
C PRO A 55 19.82 11.51 -8.81
N LEU A 56 20.27 12.49 -9.60
CA LEU A 56 20.48 12.43 -11.06
C LEU A 56 19.25 12.21 -11.94
N LEU A 57 18.18 11.62 -11.40
CA LEU A 57 16.96 11.28 -12.16
C LEU A 57 15.85 12.32 -12.00
N SER A 58 16.13 13.42 -11.29
CA SER A 58 15.17 14.48 -10.98
C SER A 58 13.91 13.92 -10.31
N ASP A 59 12.72 14.31 -10.79
CA ASP A 59 11.45 13.89 -10.22
C ASP A 59 10.89 12.63 -10.93
N ILE A 60 10.51 11.64 -10.14
CA ILE A 60 9.93 10.36 -10.60
C ILE A 60 8.55 10.20 -9.97
N GLN A 61 7.55 9.84 -10.77
CA GLN A 61 6.22 9.52 -10.26
C GLN A 61 6.31 8.27 -9.37
N ALA A 62 5.80 8.37 -8.13
CA ALA A 62 5.82 7.28 -7.16
C ALA A 62 4.42 6.94 -6.64
N ALA A 63 3.57 7.94 -6.40
CA ALA A 63 2.19 7.71 -6.01
C ALA A 63 1.44 6.95 -7.11
N ASP A 64 0.49 6.12 -6.68
CA ASP A 64 -0.31 5.22 -7.50
C ASP A 64 0.48 4.06 -8.15
N LEU A 65 1.77 3.92 -7.82
CA LEU A 65 2.59 2.78 -8.22
C LEU A 65 2.79 1.80 -7.07
N THR A 66 3.01 0.53 -7.42
CA THR A 66 3.56 -0.44 -6.48
C THR A 66 5.08 -0.26 -6.35
N PRO A 67 5.71 -0.72 -5.25
CA PRO A 67 7.17 -0.74 -5.13
C PRO A 67 7.87 -1.44 -6.30
N LEU A 68 7.24 -2.48 -6.87
CA LEU A 68 7.77 -3.20 -8.02
C LEU A 68 7.72 -2.36 -9.31
N GLN A 69 6.64 -1.61 -9.52
CA GLN A 69 6.52 -0.70 -10.67
C GLN A 69 7.52 0.45 -10.56
N LEU A 70 7.61 1.09 -9.39
CA LEU A 70 8.57 2.17 -9.14
C LEU A 70 10.02 1.67 -9.29
N LYS A 71 10.32 0.45 -8.82
CA LYS A 71 11.63 -0.19 -9.01
C LYS A 71 12.00 -0.26 -10.49
N LYS A 72 11.11 -0.79 -11.33
CA LYS A 72 11.36 -0.93 -12.77
C LYS A 72 11.61 0.43 -13.43
N GLU A 73 10.83 1.44 -13.04
CA GLU A 73 10.99 2.82 -13.54
C GLU A 73 12.35 3.42 -13.18
N ILE A 74 12.79 3.26 -11.92
CA ILE A 74 14.10 3.76 -11.48
C ILE A 74 15.24 2.99 -12.16
N GLU A 75 15.14 1.66 -12.25
CA GLU A 75 16.15 0.83 -12.93
C GLU A 75 16.29 1.21 -14.40
N GLU A 76 15.19 1.49 -15.10
CA GLU A 76 15.22 1.91 -16.50
C GLU A 76 15.97 3.23 -16.67
N ARG A 77 15.61 4.24 -15.86
CA ARG A 77 16.23 5.57 -15.93
C ARG A 77 17.70 5.58 -15.45
N LEU A 78 18.09 4.70 -14.53
CA LEU A 78 19.47 4.60 -14.04
C LEU A 78 20.44 4.02 -15.07
N LYS A 79 19.97 3.33 -16.12
CA LYS A 79 20.85 2.70 -17.13
C LYS A 79 21.77 3.70 -17.84
N GLU A 80 21.39 4.98 -17.91
CA GLU A 80 22.22 6.03 -18.51
C GLU A 80 23.43 6.41 -17.63
N TYR A 81 23.41 6.05 -16.34
CA TYR A 81 24.40 6.46 -15.35
C TYR A 81 25.12 5.29 -14.67
N VAL A 82 24.46 4.12 -14.56
CA VAL A 82 24.94 2.94 -13.82
C VAL A 82 24.86 1.72 -14.72
N THR A 83 25.94 0.92 -14.76
CA THR A 83 25.92 -0.36 -15.49
C THR A 83 25.12 -1.39 -14.72
N SER A 84 24.05 -1.91 -15.32
CA SER A 84 23.18 -2.95 -14.73
C SER A 84 22.65 -2.58 -13.34
N PRO A 85 21.86 -1.49 -13.22
CA PRO A 85 21.33 -1.05 -11.93
C PRO A 85 20.44 -2.13 -11.32
N ASN A 86 20.57 -2.35 -10.01
CA ASN A 86 19.68 -3.22 -9.25
C ASN A 86 19.18 -2.46 -8.03
N VAL A 87 17.87 -2.20 -8.02
CA VAL A 87 17.23 -1.36 -7.00
C VAL A 87 16.30 -2.22 -6.14
N THR A 88 16.32 -1.95 -4.85
CA THR A 88 15.38 -2.47 -3.87
C THR A 88 14.61 -1.30 -3.28
N ILE A 89 13.29 -1.40 -3.26
CA ILE A 89 12.40 -0.38 -2.68
C ILE A 89 11.63 -1.00 -1.53
N THR A 90 11.72 -0.40 -0.35
CA THR A 90 11.00 -0.79 0.85
C THR A 90 10.16 0.39 1.34
N ILE A 91 8.91 0.14 1.74
CA ILE A 91 8.11 1.15 2.44
C ILE A 91 8.59 1.22 3.88
N LYS A 92 9.34 2.28 4.22
CA LYS A 92 9.87 2.47 5.58
C LYS A 92 8.80 3.01 6.53
N ILE A 93 8.01 3.98 6.05
CA ILE A 93 6.90 4.58 6.82
C ILE A 93 5.67 4.68 5.91
N PRO A 94 4.64 3.83 6.09
CA PRO A 94 3.39 3.89 5.33
C PRO A 94 2.48 4.99 5.91
N GLN A 95 2.75 6.25 5.57
CA GLN A 95 2.02 7.40 6.11
C GLN A 95 0.78 7.76 5.30
N SER A 96 0.65 7.26 4.07
CA SER A 96 -0.45 7.56 3.16
C SER A 96 -1.74 6.81 3.50
N GLN A 97 -1.63 5.63 4.13
CA GLN A 97 -2.78 4.77 4.42
C GLN A 97 -3.23 4.93 5.87
N LYS A 98 -4.16 5.87 6.08
CA LYS A 98 -4.69 6.22 7.40
C LYS A 98 -6.21 6.18 7.39
N PHE A 99 -6.78 5.93 8.57
CA PHE A 99 -8.21 6.07 8.81
C PHE A 99 -8.47 6.83 10.11
N TYR A 100 -9.67 7.38 10.23
CA TYR A 100 -10.08 8.17 11.38
C TYR A 100 -11.27 7.51 12.04
N ILE A 101 -11.25 7.40 13.36
CA ILE A 101 -12.41 7.01 14.17
C ILE A 101 -12.83 8.19 15.02
N LEU A 102 -14.11 8.54 14.94
CA LEU A 102 -14.74 9.64 15.65
C LEU A 102 -16.03 9.17 16.32
N GLY A 103 -16.54 9.95 17.28
CA GLY A 103 -17.79 9.68 17.98
C GLY A 103 -17.61 8.83 19.23
N GLU A 104 -18.60 7.99 19.52
CA GLU A 104 -18.77 7.25 20.77
C GLU A 104 -17.89 5.98 20.84
N VAL A 105 -16.57 6.19 20.86
CA VAL A 105 -15.55 5.15 21.05
C VAL A 105 -14.60 5.51 22.19
N SER A 106 -13.90 4.51 22.74
CA SER A 106 -12.98 4.73 23.87
C SER A 106 -11.83 5.67 23.51
N LYS A 107 -11.27 5.54 22.30
CA LYS A 107 -10.23 6.43 21.77
C LYS A 107 -10.60 6.87 20.36
N THR A 108 -10.82 8.17 20.19
CA THR A 108 -10.96 8.79 18.88
C THR A 108 -9.61 9.23 18.34
N GLY A 109 -9.46 9.28 17.02
CA GLY A 109 -8.26 9.84 16.40
C GLY A 109 -7.90 9.20 15.08
N GLU A 110 -6.67 9.46 14.68
CA GLU A 110 -6.03 8.93 13.48
C GLU A 110 -5.34 7.59 13.79
N TYR A 111 -5.48 6.64 12.87
CA TYR A 111 -4.89 5.32 12.95
C TYR A 111 -4.29 4.94 11.60
N ASN A 112 -3.21 4.15 11.62
CA ASN A 112 -2.62 3.61 10.41
C ASN A 112 -3.41 2.38 9.94
N ILE A 113 -3.68 2.30 8.64
CA ILE A 113 -4.22 1.09 8.02
C ILE A 113 -3.08 0.08 7.96
N VAL A 114 -3.31 -1.08 8.58
CA VAL A 114 -2.48 -2.28 8.39
C VAL A 114 -3.17 -3.21 7.40
N LYS A 115 -2.40 -4.11 6.79
CA LYS A 115 -2.92 -5.05 5.79
C LYS A 115 -4.16 -5.80 6.31
N ASN A 116 -5.21 -5.88 5.48
CA ASN A 116 -6.45 -6.60 5.75
C ASN A 116 -7.23 -6.14 7.00
N LEU A 117 -7.14 -4.85 7.35
CA LEU A 117 -7.88 -4.29 8.48
C LEU A 117 -9.39 -4.24 8.22
N THR A 118 -10.15 -4.90 9.09
CA THR A 118 -11.62 -4.87 9.08
C THR A 118 -12.17 -3.75 9.97
N VAL A 119 -13.43 -3.35 9.73
CA VAL A 119 -14.13 -2.38 10.59
C VAL A 119 -14.22 -2.85 12.04
N LEU A 120 -14.38 -4.17 12.25
CA LEU A 120 -14.37 -4.77 13.59
C LEU A 120 -13.05 -4.54 14.31
N GLN A 121 -11.93 -4.85 13.64
CA GLN A 121 -10.59 -4.62 14.17
C GLN A 121 -10.30 -3.14 14.39
N ALA A 122 -10.78 -2.26 13.51
CA ALA A 122 -10.62 -0.82 13.65
C ALA A 122 -11.23 -0.32 14.98
N PHE A 123 -12.45 -0.75 15.33
CA PHE A 123 -13.06 -0.42 16.62
C PHE A 123 -12.35 -1.08 17.80
N ALA A 124 -11.82 -2.30 17.63
CA ALA A 124 -11.00 -2.94 18.67
C ALA A 124 -9.72 -2.14 18.97
N LEU A 125 -9.04 -1.62 17.94
CA LEU A 125 -7.87 -0.73 18.09
C LEU A 125 -8.23 0.58 18.79
N ALA A 126 -9.44 1.10 18.56
CA ALA A 126 -9.98 2.25 19.28
C ALA A 126 -10.38 1.95 20.73
N GLY A 127 -10.21 0.72 21.23
CA GLY A 127 -10.59 0.32 22.58
C GLY A 127 -12.08 0.03 22.75
N GLY A 128 -12.80 -0.19 21.65
CA GLY A 128 -14.22 -0.48 21.63
C GLY A 128 -15.10 0.78 21.73
N PHE A 129 -16.42 0.53 21.80
CA PHE A 129 -17.44 1.57 21.94
C PHE A 129 -17.59 2.05 23.39
N THR A 130 -18.02 3.30 23.56
CA THR A 130 -18.53 3.78 24.87
C THR A 130 -19.89 3.17 25.19
N GLU A 131 -20.38 3.34 26.41
CA GLU A 131 -21.69 2.85 26.84
C GLU A 131 -22.87 3.52 26.10
N TRP A 132 -22.65 4.72 25.56
CA TRP A 132 -23.67 5.51 24.87
C TRP A 132 -23.70 5.30 23.35
N ALA A 133 -22.80 4.47 22.82
CA ALA A 133 -22.67 4.28 21.37
C ALA A 133 -23.85 3.54 20.74
N SER A 134 -24.37 4.09 19.63
CA SER A 134 -25.31 3.38 18.76
C SER A 134 -24.58 2.32 17.94
N LYS A 135 -24.76 1.04 18.27
CA LYS A 135 -24.18 -0.09 17.52
C LYS A 135 -24.86 -0.35 16.17
N LYS A 136 -25.94 0.37 15.85
CA LYS A 136 -26.74 0.16 14.63
C LYS A 136 -26.48 1.20 13.53
N GLU A 137 -25.82 2.31 13.86
CA GLU A 137 -25.70 3.48 12.99
C GLU A 137 -24.23 3.90 12.85
N ILE A 138 -23.37 2.96 12.46
CA ILE A 138 -21.98 3.29 12.12
C ILE A 138 -21.96 3.81 10.69
N ILE A 139 -21.27 4.92 10.47
CA ILE A 139 -21.07 5.50 9.15
C ILE A 139 -19.59 5.32 8.78
N LEU A 140 -19.34 4.54 7.73
CA LEU A 140 -18.03 4.44 7.09
C LEU A 140 -18.02 5.34 5.87
N ILE A 141 -17.12 6.32 5.86
CA ILE A 141 -16.86 7.18 4.71
C ILE A 141 -15.58 6.69 4.05
N ARG A 142 -15.65 6.36 2.76
CA ARG A 142 -14.51 5.92 1.97
C ARG A 142 -14.43 6.71 0.68
N HIS A 143 -13.24 7.18 0.33
CA HIS A 143 -12.97 7.78 -0.97
C HIS A 143 -12.45 6.68 -1.91
N GLU A 144 -13.22 6.37 -2.95
CA GLU A 144 -12.85 5.42 -4.02
C GLU A 144 -13.06 6.13 -5.37
N ASP A 145 -12.07 6.09 -6.26
CA ASP A 145 -12.12 6.67 -7.61
C ASP A 145 -12.54 8.15 -7.65
N GLY A 146 -12.04 8.95 -6.70
CA GLY A 146 -12.38 10.37 -6.57
C GLY A 146 -13.83 10.64 -6.12
N LYS A 147 -14.57 9.61 -5.71
CA LYS A 147 -15.94 9.72 -5.20
C LYS A 147 -15.99 9.34 -3.72
N GLU A 148 -16.77 10.11 -2.97
CA GLU A 148 -17.10 9.75 -1.60
C GLU A 148 -18.21 8.69 -1.59
N ARG A 149 -17.96 7.58 -0.89
CA ARG A 149 -18.94 6.53 -0.62
C ARG A 149 -19.25 6.50 0.87
N ILE A 150 -20.53 6.65 1.19
CA ILE A 150 -21.04 6.57 2.56
C ILE A 150 -21.72 5.21 2.74
N ILE A 151 -21.17 4.39 3.63
CA ILE A 151 -21.63 3.03 3.92
C ILE A 151 -22.16 3.00 5.35
N ARG A 152 -23.43 2.61 5.52
CA ARG A 152 -24.02 2.40 6.85
C ARG A 152 -23.77 0.96 7.28
N ILE A 153 -23.19 0.80 8.46
CA ILE A 153 -22.81 -0.49 9.03
C ILE A 153 -23.58 -0.70 10.33
N ASN A 154 -24.18 -1.87 10.46
CA ASN A 154 -24.71 -2.36 11.72
C ASN A 154 -23.67 -3.30 12.34
N TYR A 155 -23.10 -2.92 13.47
CA TYR A 155 -22.03 -3.66 14.13
C TYR A 155 -22.43 -5.11 14.44
N LYS A 156 -23.71 -5.34 14.78
CA LYS A 156 -24.21 -6.68 15.11
C LYS A 156 -24.17 -7.67 13.95
N ASN A 157 -24.05 -7.18 12.72
CA ASN A 157 -24.01 -8.03 11.53
C ASN A 157 -22.57 -8.45 11.16
N ILE A 158 -21.56 -7.84 11.77
CA ILE A 158 -20.14 -8.02 11.44
C ILE A 158 -19.28 -8.45 12.63
N ALA A 159 -19.91 -8.60 13.80
CA ALA A 159 -19.28 -8.99 15.07
C ALA A 159 -19.71 -10.41 15.47
#